data_AF-A0A8W8KCY7-F1
#
_entry.id   AF-A0A8W8KCY7-F1
#
_cell.length_a   1.000
_cell.length_b   1.000
_cell.length_c   1.000
_cell.angle_alpha   90.00
_cell.angle_beta   90.00
_cell.angle_gamma   90.00
#
_symmetry.space_group_name_H-M   'P 1'
#
loop_
_entity.id
_entity.type
_entity.pdbx_description
1 polymer ?
#
loop_
_entity_poly.entity_id
_entity_poly.type
_entity_poly.pdbx_seq_one_letter_code
_entity_poly.pdbx_strand_id
1 'polypeptide(L)'
;MSKKRGLSVEEKRSRMMDFFFEKKDFFQLKELERQCQKEKGITSMSVKEILTSLVDDGMVDTDKIGTSVYFWAFPSKASQNRKRKLDDLTNRINDLDEKRRILADNVKKAKIGKENSEERSQLLKDLEEKKQKKTSLLKEIEKYRECDPEVLESVRKQTGEAKEAANRWTDNVFSTKSWIKNKFQFEESVIDKQFGIPEDFDYIE
;
A
#
# COMPACT_ATOMS: atom_id res chain seq x y z
N MET A 1 -47.77 47.88 37.97
CA MET A 1 -46.79 46.84 38.34
C MET A 1 -46.41 46.08 37.08
N SER A 2 -45.30 46.47 36.44
CA SER A 2 -44.89 45.93 35.13
C SER A 2 -44.52 44.44 35.26
N LYS A 3 -45.12 43.56 34.44
CA LYS A 3 -44.77 42.13 34.38
C LYS A 3 -43.29 42.04 34.03
N LYS A 4 -42.46 41.51 34.95
CA LYS A 4 -41.03 41.28 34.71
C LYS A 4 -40.88 40.42 33.44
N ARG A 5 -40.27 41.00 32.40
CA ARG A 5 -39.93 40.30 31.15
C ARG A 5 -39.07 39.08 31.51
N GLY A 6 -39.43 37.90 30.99
CA GLY A 6 -38.63 36.69 31.17
C GLY A 6 -37.25 36.86 30.53
N LEU A 7 -36.22 36.26 31.15
CA LEU A 7 -34.86 36.29 30.61
C LEU A 7 -34.79 35.55 29.27
N SER A 8 -34.13 36.17 28.29
CA SER A 8 -33.79 35.52 27.03
C SER A 8 -32.74 34.42 27.22
N VAL A 9 -32.57 33.55 26.22
CA VAL A 9 -31.55 32.48 26.25
C VAL A 9 -30.15 33.07 26.41
N GLU A 10 -29.84 34.16 25.69
CA GLU A 10 -28.52 34.79 25.75
C GLU A 10 -28.26 35.48 27.11
N GLU A 11 -29.28 36.11 27.70
CA GLU A 11 -29.18 36.68 29.05
C GLU A 11 -28.94 35.59 30.10
N LYS A 12 -29.56 34.41 29.96
CA LYS A 12 -29.31 33.27 30.84
C LYS A 12 -27.88 32.73 30.67
N ARG A 13 -27.38 32.65 29.43
CA ARG A 13 -25.99 32.23 29.13
C ARG A 13 -24.98 33.17 29.77
N SER A 14 -25.12 34.48 29.56
CA SER A 14 -24.25 35.50 30.18
C SER A 14 -24.25 35.40 31.70
N ARG A 15 -25.43 35.34 32.33
CA ARG A 15 -25.53 35.26 33.79
C ARG A 15 -24.97 33.97 34.37
N MET A 16 -25.07 32.84 33.65
CA MET A 16 -24.47 31.58 34.06
C MET A 16 -22.94 31.64 33.95
N MET A 17 -22.39 32.26 32.92
CA MET A 17 -20.95 32.52 32.82
C MET A 17 -20.45 33.43 33.95
N ASP A 18 -21.19 34.50 34.26
CA ASP A 18 -20.88 35.38 35.39
C ASP A 18 -20.84 34.61 36.71
N PHE A 19 -21.78 33.67 36.92
CA PHE A 19 -21.77 32.80 38.09
C PHE A 19 -20.48 31.97 38.19
N PHE A 20 -20.06 31.31 37.10
CA PHE A 20 -18.81 30.55 37.10
C PHE A 20 -17.59 31.45 37.35
N PHE A 21 -17.54 32.64 36.75
CA PHE A 21 -16.42 33.57 36.87
C PHE A 21 -16.33 34.25 38.24
N GLU A 22 -17.46 34.49 38.90
CA GLU A 22 -17.52 35.00 40.28
C GLU A 22 -17.10 33.93 41.28
N LYS A 23 -17.67 32.73 41.16
CA LYS A 23 -17.43 31.64 42.13
C LYS A 23 -16.06 31.00 41.98
N LYS A 24 -15.56 30.88 40.74
CA LYS A 24 -14.26 30.27 40.43
C LYS A 24 -14.09 28.88 41.06
N ASP A 25 -15.16 28.09 41.01
CA ASP A 25 -15.24 26.76 41.60
C ASP A 25 -15.86 25.76 40.62
N PHE A 26 -15.84 24.49 40.96
CA PHE A 26 -16.47 23.41 40.22
C PHE A 26 -17.84 23.06 40.82
N PHE A 27 -18.76 22.64 39.95
CA PHE A 27 -20.14 22.36 40.36
C PHE A 27 -20.69 21.10 39.69
N GLN A 28 -21.57 20.41 40.39
CA GLN A 28 -22.43 19.38 39.80
C GLN A 28 -23.73 19.99 39.27
N LEU A 29 -24.39 19.29 38.33
CA LEU A 29 -25.64 19.77 37.73
C LEU A 29 -26.70 20.13 38.78
N LYS A 30 -26.89 19.30 39.81
CA LYS A 30 -27.86 19.55 40.91
C LYS A 30 -27.52 20.81 41.70
N GLU A 31 -26.23 21.12 41.86
CA GLU A 31 -25.78 22.31 42.58
C GLU A 31 -26.01 23.57 41.75
N LEU A 32 -25.74 23.50 40.45
CA LEU A 32 -26.02 24.57 39.50
C LEU A 32 -27.52 24.87 39.42
N GLU A 33 -28.38 23.85 39.36
CA GLU A 33 -29.83 24.03 39.35
C GLU A 33 -30.35 24.82 40.56
N ARG A 34 -29.76 24.58 41.75
CA ARG A 34 -30.10 25.30 42.98
C ARG A 34 -29.46 26.69 43.06
N GLN A 35 -28.17 26.80 42.75
CA GLN A 35 -27.40 28.04 42.94
C GLN A 35 -27.70 29.07 41.85
N CYS A 36 -27.80 28.68 40.58
CA CYS A 36 -28.13 29.59 39.48
C CYS A 36 -29.56 30.15 39.60
N GLN A 37 -30.50 29.37 40.14
CA GLN A 37 -31.84 29.87 40.43
C GLN A 37 -31.84 30.92 41.55
N LYS A 38 -31.10 30.66 42.63
CA LYS A 38 -31.02 31.55 43.80
C LYS A 38 -30.28 32.86 43.50
N GLU A 39 -29.13 32.79 42.81
CA GLU A 39 -28.21 33.91 42.68
C GLU A 39 -28.37 34.67 41.36
N LYS A 40 -28.72 33.97 40.27
CA LYS A 40 -28.79 34.55 38.92
C LYS A 40 -30.20 34.62 38.35
N GLY A 41 -31.18 34.04 39.05
CA GLY A 41 -32.59 34.04 38.66
C GLY A 41 -32.90 33.17 37.44
N ILE A 42 -32.02 32.21 37.12
CA ILE A 42 -32.22 31.27 36.02
C ILE A 42 -33.16 30.16 36.50
N THR A 43 -34.28 29.93 35.81
CA THR A 43 -35.22 28.86 36.17
C THR A 43 -34.52 27.50 36.14
N SER A 44 -34.65 26.72 37.22
CA SER A 44 -33.99 25.40 37.39
C SER A 44 -34.21 24.48 36.17
N MET A 45 -35.43 24.41 35.62
CA MET A 45 -35.73 23.60 34.43
C MET A 45 -34.93 24.00 33.17
N SER A 46 -34.47 25.26 33.08
CA SER A 46 -33.66 25.75 31.95
C SER A 46 -32.16 25.69 32.20
N VAL A 47 -31.69 25.40 33.41
CA VAL A 47 -30.25 25.38 33.75
C VAL A 47 -29.52 24.34 32.93
N LYS A 48 -30.09 23.13 32.79
CA LYS A 48 -29.47 22.04 32.02
C LYS A 48 -29.28 22.42 30.54
N GLU A 49 -30.30 22.97 29.90
CA GLU A 49 -30.25 23.38 28.49
C GLU A 49 -29.20 24.47 28.25
N ILE A 50 -29.18 25.49 29.11
CA ILE A 50 -28.22 26.60 29.02
C ILE A 50 -26.78 26.10 29.29
N LEU A 51 -26.60 25.22 30.27
CA LEU A 51 -25.30 24.64 30.59
C LEU A 51 -24.78 23.79 29.43
N THR A 52 -25.60 22.91 28.86
CA THR A 52 -25.23 22.11 27.68
C THR A 52 -24.83 23.01 26.52
N SER A 53 -25.62 24.04 26.22
CA SER A 53 -25.29 25.01 25.17
C SER A 53 -23.95 25.74 25.41
N LEU A 54 -23.58 26.06 26.66
CA LEU A 54 -22.29 26.66 27.00
C LEU A 54 -21.11 25.68 26.94
N VAL A 55 -21.37 24.40 27.24
CA VAL A 55 -20.39 23.32 27.12
C VAL A 55 -20.11 23.01 25.65
N ASP A 56 -21.15 22.95 24.82
CA ASP A 56 -21.03 22.69 23.38
C ASP A 56 -20.21 23.79 22.68
N ASP A 57 -20.36 25.05 23.12
CA ASP A 57 -19.56 26.19 22.65
C ASP A 57 -18.15 26.27 23.29
N GLY A 58 -17.80 25.32 24.17
CA GLY A 58 -16.51 25.26 24.86
C GLY A 58 -16.26 26.36 25.89
N MET A 59 -17.29 27.12 26.26
CA MET A 59 -17.22 28.20 27.25
C MET A 59 -17.15 27.65 28.68
N VAL A 60 -17.85 26.54 28.95
CA VAL A 60 -17.80 25.79 30.21
C VAL A 60 -17.11 24.45 29.96
N ASP A 61 -16.15 24.10 30.81
CA ASP A 61 -15.56 22.77 30.81
C ASP A 61 -16.46 21.78 31.53
N THR A 62 -16.43 20.54 31.06
CA THR A 62 -17.05 19.41 31.73
C THR A 62 -16.06 18.26 31.78
N ASP A 63 -16.04 17.53 32.89
CA ASP A 63 -15.33 16.26 32.98
C ASP A 63 -16.06 15.29 33.92
N LYS A 64 -15.93 14.00 33.63
CA LYS A 64 -16.55 12.93 34.40
C LYS A 64 -15.50 12.29 35.30
N ILE A 65 -15.61 12.53 36.60
CA ILE A 65 -14.71 11.99 37.62
C ILE A 65 -15.50 10.97 38.44
N GLY A 66 -15.18 9.69 38.25
CA GLY A 66 -15.91 8.57 38.85
C GLY A 66 -17.34 8.47 38.31
N THR A 67 -18.32 8.55 39.21
CA THR A 67 -19.75 8.50 38.88
C THR A 67 -20.37 9.88 38.63
N SER A 68 -19.64 10.96 38.88
CA SER A 68 -20.15 12.34 38.84
C SER A 68 -19.56 13.14 37.68
N VAL A 69 -20.36 14.06 37.14
CA VAL A 69 -19.92 15.01 36.12
C VAL A 69 -19.79 16.40 36.75
N TYR A 70 -18.65 17.02 36.54
CA TYR A 70 -18.28 18.32 37.11
C TYR A 70 -18.18 19.36 36.00
N PHE A 71 -18.64 20.57 36.29
CA PHE A 71 -18.65 21.71 35.38
C PHE A 71 -17.92 22.89 36.01
N TRP A 72 -17.09 23.58 35.23
CA TRP A 72 -16.39 24.78 35.70
C TRP A 72 -16.04 25.72 34.53
N ALA A 73 -15.81 26.99 34.84
CA ALA A 73 -15.30 27.95 33.89
C ALA A 73 -14.46 29.01 34.61
N PHE A 74 -13.26 29.28 34.08
CA PHE A 74 -12.33 30.29 34.62
C PHE A 74 -12.07 31.39 33.60
N PRO A 75 -12.01 32.68 34.03
CA PRO A 75 -11.74 33.80 33.13
C PRO A 75 -10.40 33.68 32.36
N SER A 76 -9.39 33.05 32.97
CA SER A 76 -8.05 32.90 32.40
C SER A 76 -7.95 31.84 31.31
N LYS A 77 -8.92 30.93 31.20
CA LYS A 77 -8.87 29.77 30.30
C LYS A 77 -8.72 30.18 28.83
N ALA A 78 -9.53 31.12 28.36
CA ALA A 78 -9.49 31.57 26.97
C ALA A 78 -8.12 32.14 26.58
N SER A 79 -7.54 32.95 27.48
CA SER A 79 -6.19 33.50 27.29
C SER A 79 -5.13 32.40 27.29
N GLN A 80 -5.18 31.48 28.26
CA GLN A 80 -4.21 30.40 28.36
C GLN A 80 -4.27 29.43 27.18
N ASN A 81 -5.46 29.12 26.68
CA ASN A 81 -5.63 28.27 25.50
C ASN A 81 -5.05 28.92 24.25
N ARG A 82 -5.28 30.23 24.05
CA ARG A 82 -4.67 30.98 22.94
C ARG A 82 -3.15 31.01 23.06
N LYS A 83 -2.60 31.22 24.26
CA LYS A 83 -1.15 31.21 24.49
C LYS A 83 -0.53 29.84 24.19
N ARG A 84 -1.11 28.75 24.71
CA ARG A 84 -0.68 27.38 24.38
C ARG A 84 -0.73 27.12 22.87
N LYS A 85 -1.82 27.54 22.21
CA LYS A 85 -1.97 27.37 20.76
C LYS A 85 -0.90 28.15 19.99
N LEU A 86 -0.56 29.35 20.44
CA LEU A 86 0.52 30.16 19.85
C LEU A 86 1.87 29.47 20.03
N ASP A 87 2.17 28.96 21.23
CA ASP A 87 3.41 28.25 21.53
C ASP A 87 3.54 26.99 20.67
N ASP A 88 2.48 26.18 20.57
CA ASP A 88 2.43 24.98 19.71
C ASP A 88 2.66 25.31 18.24
N LEU A 89 2.00 26.34 17.72
CA LEU A 89 2.15 26.77 16.33
C LEU A 89 3.57 27.32 16.07
N THR A 90 4.13 28.06 17.02
CA THR A 90 5.49 28.59 16.93
C THR A 90 6.51 27.46 16.88
N ASN A 91 6.40 26.47 17.76
CA ASN A 91 7.25 25.29 17.73
C ASN A 91 7.12 24.53 16.40
N ARG A 92 5.89 24.36 15.90
CA ARG A 92 5.66 23.70 14.62
C ARG A 92 6.27 24.45 13.43
N ILE A 93 6.24 25.78 13.44
CA ILE A 93 6.89 26.61 12.42
C ILE A 93 8.41 26.38 12.47
N ASN A 94 9.01 26.42 13.65
CA ASN A 94 10.46 26.20 13.81
C ASN A 94 10.89 24.81 13.31
N ASP A 95 10.14 23.76 13.68
CA ASP A 95 10.41 22.39 13.21
C ASP A 95 10.31 22.27 11.69
N LEU A 96 9.30 22.89 11.10
CA LEU A 96 9.11 22.88 9.64
C LEU A 96 10.19 23.68 8.93
N ASP A 97 10.64 24.78 9.51
CA ASP A 97 11.71 25.59 8.92
C ASP A 97 13.05 24.85 8.92
N GLU A 98 13.37 24.15 10.01
CA GLU A 98 14.57 23.32 10.09
C GLU A 98 14.51 22.17 9.07
N LYS A 99 13.37 21.47 8.97
CA LYS A 99 13.16 20.43 7.95
C LYS A 99 13.29 20.98 6.53
N ARG A 100 12.76 22.18 6.26
CA ARG A 100 12.88 22.86 4.98
C ARG A 100 14.34 23.17 4.66
N ARG A 101 15.12 23.65 5.63
CA ARG A 101 16.55 23.95 5.48
C ARG A 101 17.35 22.70 5.16
N ILE A 102 17.13 21.62 5.91
CA ILE A 102 17.79 20.32 5.68
C ILE A 102 17.45 19.78 4.29
N LEU A 103 16.18 19.81 3.91
CA LEU A 103 15.75 19.33 2.59
C LEU A 103 16.36 20.16 1.46
N ALA A 104 16.41 21.49 1.60
CA ALA A 104 17.02 22.36 0.62
C ALA A 104 18.52 22.07 0.45
N ASP A 105 19.25 21.81 1.53
CA ASP A 105 20.67 21.41 1.47
C ASP A 105 20.86 20.04 0.80
N ASN A 106 20.01 19.06 1.13
CA ASN A 106 20.02 17.74 0.49
C ASN A 106 19.73 17.83 -1.02
N VAL A 107 18.79 18.68 -1.44
CA VAL A 107 18.51 18.93 -2.86
C VAL A 107 19.72 19.57 -3.56
N LYS A 108 20.39 20.52 -2.91
CA LYS A 108 21.63 21.11 -3.46
C LYS A 108 22.71 20.05 -3.64
N LYS A 109 22.98 19.25 -2.60
CA LYS A 109 23.95 18.14 -2.66
C LYS A 109 23.62 17.12 -3.75
N ALA A 110 22.35 16.73 -3.89
CA ALA A 110 21.91 15.77 -4.90
C ALA A 110 22.00 16.30 -6.34
N LYS A 111 22.01 17.62 -6.53
CA LYS A 111 22.15 18.27 -7.84
C LYS A 111 23.61 18.35 -8.31
N ILE A 112 24.59 18.29 -7.41
CA ILE A 112 26.01 18.32 -7.77
C ILE A 112 26.32 17.13 -8.69
N GLY A 113 26.87 17.39 -9.88
CA GLY A 113 27.16 16.36 -10.89
C GLY A 113 25.92 15.83 -11.62
N LYS A 114 24.75 16.39 -11.34
CA LYS A 114 23.49 16.19 -12.07
C LYS A 114 22.93 17.54 -12.48
N GLU A 115 23.80 18.48 -12.85
CA GLU A 115 23.33 19.74 -13.43
C GLU A 115 22.54 19.45 -14.72
N ASN A 116 21.57 20.29 -15.02
CA ASN A 116 20.88 20.22 -16.31
C ASN A 116 21.79 20.87 -17.35
N SER A 117 22.50 20.04 -18.11
CA SER A 117 23.28 20.44 -19.27
C SER A 117 22.71 19.81 -20.53
N GLU A 118 23.02 20.41 -21.69
CA GLU A 118 22.68 19.83 -22.99
C GLU A 118 23.35 18.46 -23.16
N GLU A 119 24.62 18.35 -22.74
CA GLU A 119 25.38 17.10 -22.74
C GLU A 119 24.66 15.98 -21.95
N ARG A 120 24.16 16.29 -20.74
CA ARG A 120 23.41 15.30 -19.94
C ARG A 120 22.11 14.90 -20.62
N SER A 121 21.42 15.85 -21.24
CA SER A 121 20.16 15.59 -21.94
C SER A 121 20.38 14.67 -23.14
N GLN A 122 21.44 14.92 -23.92
CA GLN A 122 21.86 14.05 -25.02
C GLN A 122 22.29 12.67 -24.52
N LEU A 123 23.11 12.59 -23.47
CA LEU A 123 23.52 11.31 -22.87
C LEU A 123 22.34 10.47 -22.37
N LEU A 124 21.32 11.11 -21.78
CA LEU A 124 20.10 10.41 -21.35
C LEU A 124 19.30 9.89 -22.54
N LYS A 125 19.23 10.64 -23.64
CA LYS A 125 18.61 10.21 -24.89
C LYS A 125 19.36 9.03 -25.51
N ASP A 126 20.68 9.14 -25.63
CA ASP A 126 21.54 8.09 -26.16
C ASP A 126 21.44 6.82 -25.31
N LEU A 127 21.41 6.95 -23.98
CA LEU A 127 21.24 5.82 -23.07
C LEU A 127 19.92 5.08 -23.34
N GLU A 128 18.84 5.82 -23.54
CA GLU A 128 17.52 5.24 -23.81
C GLU A 128 17.50 4.53 -25.17
N GLU A 129 18.06 5.15 -26.21
CA GLU A 129 18.21 4.52 -27.54
C GLU A 129 19.04 3.23 -27.47
N LYS A 130 20.16 3.23 -26.73
CA LYS A 130 21.01 2.04 -26.55
C LYS A 130 20.30 0.94 -25.76
N LYS A 131 19.50 1.30 -24.74
CA LYS A 131 18.68 0.32 -24.00
C LYS A 131 17.65 -0.34 -24.91
N GLN A 132 16.93 0.45 -25.70
CA GLN A 132 15.96 -0.07 -26.66
C GLN A 132 16.62 -0.99 -27.69
N LYS A 133 17.78 -0.57 -28.24
CA LYS A 133 18.56 -1.40 -29.16
C LYS A 133 19.07 -2.70 -28.53
N LYS A 134 19.52 -2.65 -27.27
CA LYS A 134 19.90 -3.86 -26.53
C LYS A 134 18.72 -4.81 -26.40
N THR A 135 17.55 -4.29 -26.04
CA THR A 135 16.34 -5.11 -25.90
C THR A 135 15.90 -5.72 -27.22
N SER A 136 15.96 -4.98 -28.34
CA SER A 136 15.61 -5.54 -29.66
C SER A 136 16.60 -6.61 -30.10
N LEU A 137 17.91 -6.38 -29.93
CA LEU A 137 18.94 -7.37 -30.26
C LEU A 137 18.83 -8.64 -29.42
N LEU A 138 18.54 -8.52 -28.11
CA LEU A 138 18.32 -9.69 -27.26
C LEU A 138 17.10 -10.51 -27.72
N LYS A 139 16.01 -9.83 -28.12
CA LYS A 139 14.84 -10.51 -28.70
C LYS A 139 15.16 -11.18 -30.03
N GLU A 140 16.05 -10.58 -30.82
CA GLU A 140 16.48 -11.15 -32.10
C GLU A 140 17.36 -12.38 -31.89
N ILE A 141 18.33 -12.31 -30.96
CA ILE A 141 19.17 -13.45 -30.57
C ILE A 141 18.32 -14.63 -30.07
N GLU A 142 17.29 -14.37 -29.26
CA GLU A 142 16.42 -15.44 -28.75
C GLU A 142 15.76 -16.24 -29.88
N LYS A 143 15.48 -15.63 -31.05
CA LYS A 143 14.93 -16.36 -32.21
C LYS A 143 15.89 -17.41 -32.77
N TYR A 144 17.19 -17.22 -32.58
CA TYR A 144 18.23 -18.10 -33.09
C TYR A 144 18.77 -19.05 -32.03
N ARG A 145 18.14 -19.13 -30.85
CA ARG A 145 18.58 -19.96 -29.74
C ARG A 145 18.66 -21.45 -30.11
N GLU A 146 17.75 -21.93 -30.95
CA GLU A 146 17.75 -23.32 -31.44
C GLU A 146 18.74 -23.55 -32.59
N CYS A 147 19.29 -22.48 -33.18
CA CYS A 147 20.30 -22.53 -34.23
C CYS A 147 21.74 -22.41 -33.68
N ASP A 148 21.93 -22.63 -32.38
CA ASP A 148 23.25 -22.64 -31.77
C ASP A 148 24.09 -23.77 -32.38
N PRO A 149 25.28 -23.48 -32.95
CA PRO A 149 26.15 -24.49 -33.55
C PRO A 149 26.44 -25.69 -32.64
N GLU A 150 26.62 -25.47 -31.34
CA GLU A 150 26.89 -26.56 -30.39
C GLU A 150 25.65 -27.45 -30.19
N VAL A 151 24.47 -26.84 -30.14
CA VAL A 151 23.20 -27.57 -30.04
C VAL A 151 22.94 -28.37 -31.31
N LEU A 152 23.16 -27.76 -32.48
CA LEU A 152 23.00 -28.43 -33.77
C LEU A 152 23.99 -29.59 -33.94
N GLU A 153 25.24 -29.43 -33.52
CA GLU A 153 26.24 -30.50 -33.56
C GLU A 153 25.88 -31.64 -32.61
N SER A 154 25.40 -31.33 -31.40
CA SER A 154 24.90 -32.32 -30.45
C SER A 154 23.73 -33.13 -31.03
N VAL A 155 22.75 -32.46 -31.64
CA VAL A 155 21.59 -33.11 -32.27
C VAL A 155 22.02 -33.99 -33.45
N ARG A 156 22.98 -33.55 -34.27
CA ARG A 156 23.53 -34.37 -35.37
C ARG A 156 24.20 -35.63 -34.85
N LYS A 157 25.00 -35.51 -33.79
CA LYS A 157 25.66 -36.67 -33.16
C LYS A 157 24.64 -37.66 -32.59
N GLN A 158 23.66 -37.16 -31.83
CA GLN A 158 22.59 -38.00 -31.26
C GLN A 158 21.75 -38.67 -32.34
N THR A 159 21.45 -37.96 -33.43
CA THR A 159 20.74 -38.52 -34.59
C THR A 159 21.55 -39.66 -35.23
N GLY A 160 22.87 -39.49 -35.36
CA GLY A 160 23.76 -40.55 -35.84
C GLY A 160 23.74 -41.79 -34.95
N GLU A 161 23.90 -41.61 -33.65
CA GLU A 161 23.84 -42.71 -32.66
C GLU A 161 22.47 -43.42 -32.66
N ALA A 162 21.38 -42.66 -32.74
CA ALA A 162 20.02 -43.19 -32.79
C ALA A 162 19.77 -43.99 -34.09
N LYS A 163 20.28 -43.51 -35.23
CA LYS A 163 20.21 -44.20 -36.52
C LYS A 163 20.97 -45.52 -36.49
N GLU A 164 22.21 -45.52 -35.99
CA GLU A 164 22.99 -46.75 -35.82
C GLU A 164 22.30 -47.74 -34.88
N ALA A 165 21.74 -47.26 -33.77
CA ALA A 165 21.00 -48.09 -32.83
C ALA A 165 19.73 -48.69 -33.45
N ALA A 166 18.98 -47.90 -34.23
CA ALA A 166 17.80 -48.37 -34.95
C ALA A 166 18.17 -49.47 -35.96
N ASN A 167 19.18 -49.23 -36.79
CA ASN A 167 19.65 -50.20 -37.79
C ASN A 167 20.17 -51.49 -37.15
N ARG A 168 20.84 -51.41 -35.99
CA ARG A 168 21.24 -52.60 -35.23
C ARG A 168 20.04 -53.41 -34.73
N TRP A 169 18.95 -52.75 -34.34
CA TRP A 169 17.72 -53.46 -33.98
C TRP A 169 17.02 -54.04 -35.20
N THR A 170 17.06 -53.36 -36.35
CA THR A 170 16.62 -53.90 -37.65
C THR A 170 17.38 -55.20 -37.98
N ASP A 171 18.71 -55.23 -37.83
CA ASP A 171 19.52 -56.44 -38.00
C ASP A 171 19.07 -57.58 -37.08
N ASN A 172 18.83 -57.26 -35.80
CA ASN A 172 18.37 -58.23 -34.81
C ASN A 172 16.99 -58.79 -35.15
N VAL A 173 16.07 -57.95 -35.65
CA VAL A 173 14.74 -58.36 -36.10
C VAL A 173 14.86 -59.31 -37.28
N PHE A 174 15.62 -58.96 -38.32
CA PHE A 174 15.83 -59.83 -39.48
C PHE A 174 16.52 -61.15 -39.11
N SER A 175 17.53 -61.11 -38.23
CA SER A 175 18.22 -62.30 -37.74
C SER A 175 17.29 -63.23 -36.97
N THR A 176 16.44 -62.66 -36.10
CA THR A 176 15.46 -63.43 -35.32
C THR A 176 14.39 -64.04 -36.22
N LYS A 177 13.87 -63.27 -37.19
CA LYS A 177 12.90 -63.74 -38.18
C LYS A 177 13.46 -64.91 -38.99
N SER A 178 14.70 -64.79 -39.49
CA SER A 178 15.39 -65.86 -40.23
C SER A 178 15.57 -67.12 -39.38
N TRP A 179 15.97 -66.98 -38.11
CA TRP A 179 16.09 -68.12 -37.20
C TRP A 179 14.76 -68.82 -36.91
N ILE A 180 13.68 -68.06 -36.66
CA ILE A 180 12.34 -68.62 -36.43
C ILE A 180 11.87 -69.42 -37.65
N LYS A 181 12.01 -68.82 -38.85
CA LYS A 181 11.69 -69.47 -40.13
C LYS A 181 12.45 -70.78 -40.29
N ASN A 182 13.77 -70.77 -40.08
CA ASN A 182 14.61 -71.95 -40.30
C ASN A 182 14.40 -73.05 -39.26
N LYS A 183 14.16 -72.69 -37.99
CA LYS A 183 14.03 -73.66 -36.89
C LYS A 183 12.64 -74.28 -36.78
N PHE A 184 11.60 -73.49 -37.03
CA PHE A 184 10.20 -73.90 -36.84
C PHE A 184 9.40 -74.03 -38.15
N GLN A 185 10.02 -73.72 -39.30
CA GLN A 185 9.41 -73.86 -40.64
C GLN A 185 8.15 -72.99 -40.85
N PHE A 186 8.05 -71.86 -40.15
CA PHE A 186 6.99 -70.89 -40.38
C PHE A 186 7.23 -70.07 -41.66
N GLU A 187 6.15 -69.69 -42.35
CA GLU A 187 6.22 -68.69 -43.43
C GLU A 187 6.47 -67.29 -42.88
N GLU A 188 7.26 -66.49 -43.60
CA GLU A 188 7.61 -65.12 -43.18
C GLU A 188 6.40 -64.20 -43.05
N SER A 189 5.41 -64.34 -43.93
CA SER A 189 4.15 -63.57 -43.91
C SER A 189 3.37 -63.76 -42.60
N VAL A 190 3.44 -64.95 -42.01
CA VAL A 190 2.78 -65.26 -40.72
C VAL A 190 3.55 -64.63 -39.57
N ILE A 191 4.89 -64.68 -39.61
CA ILE A 191 5.76 -64.06 -38.60
C ILE A 191 5.56 -62.55 -38.60
N ASP A 192 5.60 -61.92 -39.78
CA ASP A 192 5.45 -60.47 -39.93
C ASP A 192 4.10 -59.99 -39.44
N LYS A 193 3.02 -60.68 -39.82
CA LYS A 193 1.67 -60.37 -39.35
C LYS A 193 1.51 -60.54 -37.83
N GLN A 194 2.14 -61.56 -37.25
CA GLN A 194 2.03 -61.86 -35.82
C GLN A 194 2.80 -60.86 -34.95
N PHE A 195 3.96 -60.39 -35.41
CA PHE A 195 4.79 -59.42 -34.68
C PHE A 195 4.57 -57.97 -35.15
N GLY A 196 3.69 -57.74 -36.12
CA GLY A 196 3.37 -56.42 -36.65
C GLY A 196 4.53 -55.76 -37.39
N ILE A 197 5.33 -56.54 -38.12
CA ILE A 197 6.43 -56.05 -38.95
C ILE A 197 5.87 -55.53 -40.27
N PRO A 198 6.01 -54.24 -40.60
CA PRO A 198 5.55 -53.66 -41.86
C PRO A 198 6.29 -54.23 -43.09
N GLU A 199 5.66 -54.18 -44.26
CA GLU A 199 6.29 -54.62 -45.52
C GLU A 199 7.43 -53.70 -45.99
N ASP A 200 7.39 -52.43 -45.59
CA ASP A 200 8.41 -51.41 -45.83
C ASP A 200 9.43 -51.28 -44.69
N PHE A 201 9.46 -52.26 -43.78
CA PHE A 201 10.43 -52.28 -42.69
C PHE A 201 11.83 -52.55 -43.22
N ASP A 202 12.67 -51.52 -43.21
CA ASP A 202 14.05 -51.57 -43.69
C ASP A 202 14.97 -50.66 -42.87
N TYR A 203 16.25 -50.61 -43.25
CA TYR A 203 17.23 -49.70 -42.65
C TYR A 203 16.85 -48.23 -42.84
N ILE A 204 17.16 -47.42 -41.84
CA ILE A 204 17.04 -45.97 -41.89
C ILE A 204 18.28 -45.40 -42.59
N GLU A 205 18.05 -44.57 -43.63
CA GLU A 205 19.06 -43.80 -44.40
C GLU A 205 19.53 -42.51 -43.72
#